data_AF-A0A1W9QVX6-F1
#
_entry.id   AF-A0A1W9QVX6-F1
#
_cell.length_a   1.000
_cell.length_b   1.000
_cell.length_c   1.000
_cell.angle_alpha   90.00
_cell.angle_beta   90.00
_cell.angle_gamma   90.00
#
_symmetry.space_group_name_H-M   'P 1'
#
loop_
_entity.id
_entity.type
_entity.pdbx_description
1 polymer ?
#
loop_
_entity_poly.entity_id
_entity_poly.type
_entity_poly.pdbx_seq_one_letter_code
_entity_poly.pdbx_strand_id
1 'polypeptide(L)'
;MVKESEPVVVSMENVPTLLYFKEAPVFYDFVDKLKELGYFVWYDVIYSPDYGIPQKRKRLVLLASKLGIIKILPPTHTPDNYVSVKDAIGYLEKINSGESSKNDFVHKAPKLSEKNLRRIKQSKPGGSWKKDWDDKLKLACHTTEKGKTYVSVYGRMKWDEPSPTMTTFCTGIGNGRFGHPER
;
A
#
# COMPACT_ATOMS: atom_id res chain seq x y z
N MET A 1 1.38 -1.77 -29.20
CA MET A 1 0.02 -1.90 -28.64
C MET A 1 -0.88 -0.69 -28.96
N VAL A 2 -0.88 0.41 -28.20
CA VAL A 2 -1.89 1.51 -28.38
C VAL A 2 -1.98 2.05 -29.81
N LYS A 3 -0.85 2.23 -30.51
CA LYS A 3 -0.81 2.67 -31.92
C LYS A 3 -1.43 1.65 -32.90
N GLU A 4 -1.38 0.36 -32.58
CA GLU A 4 -1.85 -0.73 -33.44
C GLU A 4 -3.31 -1.11 -33.15
N SER A 5 -3.72 -1.08 -31.87
CA SER A 5 -5.06 -1.46 -31.43
C SER A 5 -6.04 -0.29 -31.36
N GLU A 6 -5.54 0.95 -31.52
CA GLU A 6 -6.32 2.19 -31.62
C GLU A 6 -7.54 2.32 -30.67
N PRO A 7 -7.39 2.00 -29.36
CA PRO A 7 -8.53 1.92 -28.46
C PRO A 7 -9.24 3.27 -28.29
N VAL A 8 -10.55 3.25 -28.06
CA VAL A 8 -11.32 4.49 -27.82
C VAL A 8 -10.88 5.19 -26.52
N VAL A 9 -10.48 4.39 -25.51
CA VAL A 9 -10.01 4.85 -24.20
C VAL A 9 -8.76 4.07 -23.80
N VAL A 10 -7.77 4.77 -23.23
CA VAL A 10 -6.58 4.21 -22.59
C VAL A 10 -6.60 4.58 -21.12
N SER A 11 -6.34 3.62 -20.24
CA SER A 11 -6.06 3.85 -18.82
C SER A 11 -4.71 3.27 -18.45
N MET A 12 -3.99 3.93 -17.55
CA MET A 12 -2.70 3.50 -17.03
C MET A 12 -2.61 3.81 -15.52
N GLU A 13 -2.06 2.88 -14.75
CA GLU A 13 -1.64 3.07 -13.35
C GLU A 13 -0.13 2.87 -13.25
N ASN A 14 0.57 3.70 -12.47
CA ASN A 14 1.95 3.44 -12.09
C ASN A 14 2.35 4.15 -10.78
N VAL A 15 3.55 3.90 -10.27
CA VAL A 15 4.11 4.64 -9.12
C VAL A 15 4.32 6.13 -9.46
N PRO A 16 4.11 7.05 -8.50
CA PRO A 16 4.30 8.49 -8.74
C PRO A 16 5.72 8.86 -9.18
N THR A 17 6.72 8.07 -8.80
CA THR A 17 8.13 8.26 -9.18
C THR A 17 8.35 8.30 -10.70
N LEU A 18 7.45 7.71 -11.49
CA LEU A 18 7.54 7.73 -12.95
C LEU A 18 7.51 9.17 -13.53
N LEU A 19 6.83 10.11 -12.86
CA LEU A 19 6.81 11.54 -13.24
C LEU A 19 8.19 12.22 -13.19
N TYR A 20 9.12 11.66 -12.41
CA TYR A 20 10.42 12.26 -12.09
C TYR A 20 11.57 11.29 -12.38
N PHE A 21 11.35 10.31 -13.26
CA PHE A 21 12.36 9.30 -13.58
C PHE A 21 13.53 9.96 -14.32
N LYS A 22 14.68 10.05 -13.66
CA LYS A 22 15.79 10.92 -14.10
C LYS A 22 16.54 10.43 -15.33
N GLU A 23 16.46 9.15 -15.64
CA GLU A 23 17.22 8.53 -16.73
C GLU A 23 16.56 8.75 -18.10
N ALA A 24 15.23 8.90 -18.14
CA ALA A 24 14.48 9.22 -19.36
C ALA A 24 13.08 9.77 -19.03
N PRO A 25 12.56 10.74 -19.80
CA PRO A 25 11.23 11.34 -19.61
C PRO A 25 10.07 10.44 -20.09
N VAL A 26 10.19 9.11 -19.91
CA VAL A 26 9.34 8.05 -20.50
C VAL A 26 7.84 8.31 -20.37
N PHE A 27 7.41 8.89 -19.24
CA PHE A 27 6.00 9.24 -19.03
C PHE A 27 5.52 10.38 -19.94
N TYR A 28 6.31 11.43 -20.09
CA TYR A 28 5.96 12.56 -20.96
C TYR A 28 6.04 12.15 -22.43
N ASP A 29 7.04 11.36 -22.81
CA ASP A 29 7.12 10.76 -24.16
C ASP A 29 5.86 9.94 -24.50
N PHE A 30 5.36 9.16 -23.54
CA PHE A 30 4.11 8.40 -23.69
C PHE A 30 2.87 9.30 -23.77
N VAL A 31 2.77 10.33 -22.90
CA VAL A 31 1.69 11.32 -22.91
C VAL A 31 1.64 12.08 -24.23
N ASP A 32 2.78 12.53 -24.75
CA ASP A 32 2.86 13.26 -26.00
C ASP A 32 2.57 12.34 -27.19
N LYS A 33 2.99 11.07 -27.13
CA LYS A 33 2.60 10.09 -28.16
C LYS A 33 1.09 9.81 -28.19
N LEU A 34 0.40 9.87 -27.05
CA LEU A 34 -1.06 9.79 -27.00
C LEU A 34 -1.70 11.03 -27.63
N LYS A 35 -1.19 12.24 -27.36
CA LYS A 35 -1.68 13.48 -27.98
C LYS A 35 -1.50 13.47 -29.51
N GLU A 36 -0.34 13.03 -30.00
CA GLU A 36 -0.07 12.86 -31.44
C GLU A 36 -1.07 11.92 -32.12
N LEU A 37 -1.54 10.89 -31.41
CA LEU A 37 -2.54 9.93 -31.89
C LEU A 37 -3.99 10.43 -31.69
N GLY A 38 -4.18 11.73 -31.39
CA GLY A 38 -5.49 12.37 -31.29
C GLY A 38 -6.24 12.13 -29.98
N TYR A 39 -5.57 11.64 -28.92
CA TYR A 39 -6.21 11.45 -27.62
C TYR A 39 -6.18 12.72 -26.77
N PHE A 40 -7.30 13.00 -26.12
CA PHE A 40 -7.38 13.92 -24.99
C PHE A 40 -6.84 13.21 -23.75
N VAL A 41 -5.73 13.70 -23.18
CA VAL A 41 -5.03 13.07 -22.06
C VAL A 41 -5.20 13.86 -20.76
N TRP A 42 -5.48 13.17 -19.67
CA TRP A 42 -5.44 13.68 -18.30
C TRP A 42 -4.68 12.70 -17.41
N TYR A 43 -3.94 13.20 -16.42
CA TYR A 43 -3.29 12.38 -15.40
C TYR A 43 -3.13 13.14 -14.08
N ASP A 44 -3.03 12.41 -12.97
CA ASP A 44 -2.73 12.96 -11.64
C ASP A 44 -2.18 11.89 -10.68
N VAL A 45 -1.62 12.31 -9.54
CA VAL A 45 -1.18 11.44 -8.44
C VAL A 45 -2.28 11.28 -7.39
N ILE A 46 -3.04 10.22 -7.53
CA ILE A 46 -4.16 9.86 -6.67
C ILE A 46 -3.68 9.23 -5.36
N TYR A 47 -4.21 9.72 -4.23
CA TYR A 47 -3.99 9.15 -2.90
C TYR A 47 -5.23 8.35 -2.48
N SER A 48 -5.06 7.03 -2.32
CA SER A 48 -6.19 6.09 -2.18
C SER A 48 -7.17 6.37 -1.02
N PRO A 49 -6.75 6.88 0.17
CA PRO A 49 -7.69 7.22 1.26
C PRO A 49 -8.68 8.32 0.91
N ASP A 50 -8.31 9.28 0.05
CA ASP A 50 -9.18 10.37 -0.44
C ASP A 50 -10.40 9.84 -1.24
N TYR A 51 -10.35 8.55 -1.61
CA TYR A 51 -11.36 7.83 -2.39
C TYR A 51 -11.97 6.66 -1.60
N GLY A 52 -11.84 6.67 -0.26
CA GLY A 52 -12.46 5.67 0.63
C GLY A 52 -11.74 4.32 0.69
N ILE A 53 -10.54 4.21 0.11
CA ILE A 53 -9.76 2.97 0.18
C ILE A 53 -8.95 2.98 1.49
N PRO A 54 -9.06 1.96 2.36
CA PRO A 54 -8.42 1.91 3.69
C PRO A 54 -6.91 1.60 3.63
N GLN A 55 -6.18 2.29 2.76
CA GLN A 55 -4.75 2.10 2.50
C GLN A 55 -4.06 3.40 2.08
N LYS A 56 -3.04 3.82 2.84
CA LYS A 56 -2.14 4.93 2.51
C LYS A 56 -1.24 4.55 1.33
N ARG A 57 -1.72 4.78 0.11
CA ARG A 57 -1.02 4.49 -1.17
C ARG A 57 -1.22 5.66 -2.14
N LYS A 58 -0.14 6.06 -2.83
CA LYS A 58 -0.19 7.03 -3.93
C LYS A 58 0.06 6.35 -5.27
N ARG A 59 -0.63 6.79 -6.31
CA ARG A 59 -0.51 6.29 -7.67
C ARG A 59 -0.69 7.36 -8.73
N LEU A 60 0.19 7.35 -9.72
CA LEU A 60 -0.02 8.05 -10.97
C LEU A 60 -1.11 7.30 -11.74
N VAL A 61 -2.20 7.99 -12.04
CA VAL A 61 -3.29 7.50 -12.89
C VAL A 61 -3.33 8.38 -14.12
N LEU A 62 -3.38 7.77 -15.30
CA LEU A 62 -3.58 8.45 -16.57
C LEU A 62 -4.84 7.89 -17.23
N LEU A 63 -5.68 8.79 -17.74
CA LEU A 63 -6.83 8.51 -18.58
C LEU A 63 -6.66 9.28 -19.89
N ALA A 64 -6.85 8.59 -21.02
CA ALA A 64 -6.85 9.21 -22.32
C ALA A 64 -7.99 8.67 -23.17
N SER A 65 -8.58 9.52 -24.02
CA SER A 65 -9.75 9.15 -24.82
C SER A 65 -9.76 9.87 -26.17
N LYS A 66 -10.23 9.20 -27.22
CA LYS A 66 -10.50 9.82 -28.53
C LYS A 66 -11.80 10.65 -28.57
N LEU A 67 -12.66 10.51 -27.55
CA LEU A 67 -14.00 11.14 -27.51
C LEU A 67 -14.05 12.49 -26.77
N GLY A 68 -13.00 12.86 -26.05
CA GLY A 68 -12.96 14.06 -25.22
C GLY A 68 -12.20 13.83 -23.90
N ILE A 69 -12.03 14.88 -23.10
CA ILE A 69 -11.31 14.81 -21.82
C ILE A 69 -12.11 13.98 -20.81
N ILE A 70 -11.50 12.90 -20.31
CA ILE A 70 -11.99 12.14 -19.15
C ILE A 70 -11.08 12.47 -17.95
N LYS A 71 -11.66 12.70 -16.77
CA LYS A 71 -10.92 12.89 -15.51
C LYS A 71 -11.46 11.93 -14.46
N ILE A 72 -10.67 11.64 -13.43
CA ILE A 72 -11.22 11.00 -12.24
C ILE A 72 -12.22 11.95 -11.55
N LEU A 73 -13.18 11.38 -10.81
CA LEU A 73 -14.06 12.17 -9.94
C LEU A 73 -13.25 12.86 -8.83
N PRO A 74 -13.71 14.00 -8.27
CA PRO A 74 -13.05 14.60 -7.11
C PRO A 74 -12.95 13.63 -5.92
N PRO A 75 -11.99 13.85 -5.00
CA PRO A 75 -11.95 13.22 -3.68
C PRO A 75 -13.32 13.18 -2.99
N THR A 76 -13.64 12.05 -2.38
CA THR A 76 -14.88 11.83 -1.61
C THR A 76 -14.64 11.76 -0.11
N HIS A 77 -13.38 11.65 0.32
CA HIS A 77 -12.97 11.51 1.72
C HIS A 77 -11.85 12.49 2.07
N THR A 78 -11.73 12.80 3.36
CA THR A 78 -10.74 13.68 3.98
C THR A 78 -10.13 13.00 5.21
N PRO A 79 -9.06 13.53 5.82
CA PRO A 79 -8.48 12.97 7.05
C PRO A 79 -9.46 12.72 8.20
N ASP A 80 -10.58 13.45 8.25
CA ASP A 80 -11.60 13.33 9.29
C ASP A 80 -12.56 12.15 9.09
N ASN A 81 -12.61 11.56 7.88
CA ASN A 81 -13.53 10.46 7.56
C ASN A 81 -12.91 9.29 6.78
N TYR A 82 -11.58 9.21 6.65
CA TYR A 82 -10.92 8.09 5.97
C TYR A 82 -11.35 6.72 6.55
N VAL A 83 -11.69 5.78 5.67
CA VAL A 83 -11.98 4.39 6.02
C VAL A 83 -10.76 3.74 6.67
N SER A 84 -10.94 3.17 7.85
CA SER A 84 -9.86 2.64 8.70
C SER A 84 -9.63 1.13 8.50
N VAL A 85 -8.55 0.59 9.08
CA VAL A 85 -8.33 -0.87 9.15
C VAL A 85 -9.49 -1.55 9.91
N LYS A 86 -10.10 -0.89 10.91
CA LYS A 86 -11.21 -1.45 11.66
C LYS A 86 -12.47 -1.61 10.81
N ASP A 87 -12.76 -0.64 9.95
CA ASP A 87 -13.90 -0.71 9.03
C ASP A 87 -13.66 -1.79 7.96
N ALA A 88 -12.42 -1.93 7.51
CA ALA A 88 -12.02 -2.87 6.46
C ALA A 88 -12.00 -4.35 6.89
N ILE A 89 -11.51 -4.66 8.10
CA ILE A 89 -11.28 -6.05 8.54
C ILE A 89 -11.73 -6.35 9.99
N GLY A 90 -12.29 -5.38 10.71
CA GLY A 90 -12.64 -5.54 12.13
C GLY A 90 -13.77 -6.55 12.40
N TYR A 91 -14.54 -6.90 11.37
CA TYR A 91 -15.61 -7.90 11.43
C TYR A 91 -15.16 -9.34 11.06
N LEU A 92 -13.89 -9.54 10.65
CA LEU A 92 -13.41 -10.86 10.22
C LEU A 92 -13.16 -11.83 11.39
N GLU A 93 -13.29 -13.13 11.10
CA GLU A 93 -13.09 -14.23 12.06
C GLU A 93 -11.74 -14.13 12.80
N LYS A 94 -11.73 -14.53 14.08
CA LYS A 94 -10.50 -14.57 14.89
C LYS A 94 -9.68 -15.84 14.63
N ILE A 95 -8.74 -15.76 13.69
CA ILE A 95 -7.68 -16.76 13.43
C ILE A 95 -6.33 -16.39 14.07
N ASN A 96 -5.54 -17.41 14.41
CA ASN A 96 -4.17 -17.31 14.94
C ASN A 96 -3.09 -17.52 13.85
N SER A 97 -1.82 -17.33 14.21
CA SER A 97 -0.65 -17.57 13.34
C SER A 97 -0.60 -19.00 12.79
N GLY A 98 -0.72 -19.16 11.48
CA GLY A 98 -0.70 -20.46 10.80
C GLY A 98 -2.08 -21.09 10.60
N GLU A 99 -3.15 -20.43 11.04
CA GLU A 99 -4.52 -20.87 10.85
C GLU A 99 -5.15 -20.27 9.57
N SER A 100 -6.28 -20.82 9.18
CA SER A 100 -7.16 -20.35 8.10
C SER A 100 -8.58 -20.28 8.64
N SER A 101 -9.38 -19.33 8.15
CA SER A 101 -10.81 -19.26 8.47
C SER A 101 -11.53 -20.52 7.98
N LYS A 102 -12.61 -20.90 8.69
CA LYS A 102 -13.51 -21.98 8.26
C LYS A 102 -14.53 -21.51 7.23
N ASN A 103 -14.79 -20.20 7.19
CA ASN A 103 -15.85 -19.58 6.40
C ASN A 103 -15.31 -18.79 5.19
N ASP A 104 -14.03 -18.43 5.20
CA ASP A 104 -13.37 -17.67 4.14
C ASP A 104 -12.05 -18.36 3.72
N PHE A 105 -11.97 -18.75 2.45
CA PHE A 105 -10.81 -19.48 1.90
C PHE A 105 -9.58 -18.59 1.65
N VAL A 106 -9.70 -17.25 1.63
CA VAL A 106 -8.57 -16.31 1.49
C VAL A 106 -8.13 -15.71 2.83
N HIS A 107 -8.98 -15.74 3.87
CA HIS A 107 -8.61 -15.30 5.22
C HIS A 107 -7.69 -16.31 5.90
N LYS A 108 -6.38 -16.11 5.72
CA LYS A 108 -5.31 -17.01 6.18
C LYS A 108 -4.16 -16.24 6.80
N ALA A 109 -3.62 -16.75 7.90
CA ALA A 109 -2.47 -16.15 8.58
C ALA A 109 -1.21 -17.00 8.37
N PRO A 110 -0.07 -16.42 7.95
CA PRO A 110 1.17 -17.17 7.81
C PRO A 110 1.66 -17.67 9.17
N LYS A 111 2.25 -18.87 9.20
CA LYS A 111 2.82 -19.45 10.43
C LYS A 111 4.10 -18.72 10.81
N LEU A 112 4.05 -17.93 11.88
CA LEU A 112 5.20 -17.25 12.45
C LEU A 112 6.09 -18.22 13.23
N SER A 113 7.40 -17.99 13.21
CA SER A 113 8.34 -18.69 14.10
C SER A 113 8.17 -18.21 15.55
N GLU A 114 8.56 -19.05 16.51
CA GLU A 114 8.46 -18.74 17.95
C GLU A 114 9.12 -17.40 18.32
N LYS A 115 10.28 -17.09 17.73
CA LYS A 115 10.95 -15.79 17.92
C LYS A 115 10.12 -14.61 17.38
N ASN A 116 9.43 -14.80 16.26
CA ASN A 116 8.57 -13.79 15.65
C ASN A 116 7.21 -13.66 16.36
N LEU A 117 6.69 -14.73 16.98
CA LEU A 117 5.54 -14.68 17.88
C LEU A 117 5.83 -13.84 19.12
N ARG A 118 6.99 -14.02 19.77
CA ARG A 118 7.41 -13.18 20.91
C ARG A 118 7.54 -11.71 20.53
N ARG A 119 8.16 -11.44 19.39
CA ARG A 119 8.31 -10.09 18.82
C ARG A 119 6.97 -9.41 18.56
N ILE A 120 6.07 -10.06 17.81
CA ILE A 120 4.81 -9.42 17.45
C ILE A 120 3.91 -9.19 18.66
N LYS A 121 3.98 -10.05 19.69
CA LYS A 121 3.30 -9.86 20.99
C LYS A 121 3.81 -8.64 21.78
N GLN A 122 5.09 -8.27 21.65
CA GLN A 122 5.62 -7.04 22.27
C GLN A 122 5.34 -5.77 21.46
N SER A 123 5.29 -5.85 20.12
CA SER A 123 4.98 -4.71 19.24
C SER A 123 3.60 -4.11 19.56
N LYS A 124 3.51 -2.79 19.71
CA LYS A 124 2.25 -2.07 19.91
C LYS A 124 1.62 -1.60 18.58
N PRO A 125 0.28 -1.44 18.49
CA PRO A 125 -0.38 -0.75 17.37
C PRO A 125 0.24 0.62 17.11
N GLY A 126 0.72 0.87 15.89
CA GLY A 126 1.45 2.12 15.55
C GLY A 126 2.83 2.26 16.20
N GLY A 127 3.22 1.37 17.12
CA GLY A 127 4.49 1.37 17.85
C GLY A 127 5.71 0.96 17.01
N SER A 128 6.84 0.69 17.65
CA SER A 128 8.09 0.31 16.99
C SER A 128 8.96 -0.53 17.90
N TRP A 129 9.60 -1.57 17.34
CA TRP A 129 10.56 -2.46 18.00
C TRP A 129 11.66 -1.72 18.79
N LYS A 130 11.98 -0.46 18.43
CA LYS A 130 12.94 0.38 19.17
C LYS A 130 12.54 0.62 20.61
N LYS A 131 11.25 0.91 20.83
CA LYS A 131 10.66 1.30 22.12
C LYS A 131 9.88 0.14 22.76
N ASP A 132 9.31 -0.72 21.93
CA ASP A 132 8.37 -1.75 22.39
C ASP A 132 9.04 -3.06 22.85
N TRP A 133 10.29 -3.33 22.42
CA TRP A 133 10.92 -4.64 22.61
C TRP A 133 12.11 -4.64 23.57
N ASP A 134 12.27 -5.76 24.26
CA ASP A 134 13.50 -6.12 24.98
C ASP A 134 14.70 -6.23 24.02
N ASP A 135 15.89 -5.87 24.48
CA ASP A 135 17.12 -5.91 23.67
C ASP A 135 17.41 -7.30 23.09
N LYS A 136 17.05 -8.37 23.82
CA LYS A 136 17.23 -9.77 23.39
C LYS A 136 16.39 -10.14 22.14
N LEU A 137 15.34 -9.39 21.82
CA LEU A 137 14.51 -9.63 20.62
C LEU A 137 14.90 -8.76 19.41
N LYS A 138 15.60 -7.64 19.65
CA LYS A 138 16.11 -6.75 18.60
C LYS A 138 17.07 -7.50 17.66
N LEU A 139 17.16 -7.04 16.41
CA LEU A 139 18.06 -7.65 15.42
C LEU A 139 19.41 -6.93 15.41
N ALA A 140 20.50 -7.67 15.24
CA ALA A 140 21.83 -7.08 15.11
C ALA A 140 21.92 -6.12 13.89
N CYS A 141 21.24 -6.41 12.78
CA CYS A 141 21.17 -5.47 11.67
C CYS A 141 20.50 -4.14 12.04
N HIS A 142 19.54 -4.15 12.97
CA HIS A 142 18.80 -2.96 13.43
C HIS A 142 19.59 -2.07 14.40
N THR A 143 20.69 -2.54 14.99
CA THR A 143 21.53 -1.71 15.88
C THR A 143 22.53 -0.83 15.09
N THR A 144 22.75 -1.12 13.81
CA THR A 144 23.52 -0.28 12.88
C THR A 144 22.79 1.03 12.56
N GLU A 145 23.51 2.07 12.13
CA GLU A 145 22.89 3.36 11.78
C GLU A 145 21.85 3.25 10.65
N LYS A 146 22.20 2.53 9.57
CA LYS A 146 21.27 2.24 8.48
C LYS A 146 20.09 1.38 8.94
N GLY A 147 20.32 0.42 9.84
CA GLY A 147 19.26 -0.43 10.41
C GLY A 147 18.27 0.32 11.30
N LYS A 148 18.72 1.36 12.02
CA LYS A 148 17.88 2.19 12.88
C LYS A 148 16.79 2.94 12.10
N THR A 149 16.86 3.12 10.79
CA THR A 149 15.81 3.85 10.03
C THR A 149 14.57 3.01 9.79
N TYR A 150 14.68 1.67 9.79
CA TYR A 150 13.57 0.72 9.59
C TYR A 150 12.68 0.59 10.84
N VAL A 151 12.05 1.68 11.27
CA VAL A 151 11.21 1.71 12.48
C VAL A 151 9.85 1.02 12.32
N SER A 152 9.40 0.81 11.08
CA SER A 152 8.09 0.25 10.73
C SER A 152 8.04 -1.27 10.66
N VAL A 153 9.17 -1.95 10.42
CA VAL A 153 9.22 -3.42 10.31
C VAL A 153 8.84 -4.07 11.65
N TYR A 154 8.17 -5.21 11.58
CA TYR A 154 7.55 -5.92 12.71
C TYR A 154 6.54 -5.09 13.52
N GLY A 155 6.14 -3.92 13.02
CA GLY A 155 5.11 -3.08 13.63
C GLY A 155 3.71 -3.64 13.40
N ARG A 156 2.83 -3.44 14.37
CA ARG A 156 1.39 -3.64 14.19
C ARG A 156 0.76 -2.43 13.52
N MET A 157 -0.23 -2.68 12.68
CA MET A 157 -1.16 -1.65 12.19
C MET A 157 -1.94 -1.05 13.36
N LYS A 158 -2.54 0.12 13.14
CA LYS A 158 -3.54 0.70 14.02
C LYS A 158 -4.94 0.32 13.54
N TRP A 159 -5.93 0.34 14.44
CA TRP A 159 -7.32 0.10 14.07
C TRP A 159 -7.96 1.33 13.41
N ASP A 160 -7.65 2.49 13.95
CA ASP A 160 -8.20 3.83 13.69
C ASP A 160 -7.54 4.59 12.53
N GLU A 161 -6.59 3.98 11.83
CA GLU A 161 -5.96 4.57 10.64
C GLU A 161 -6.11 3.65 9.41
N PRO A 162 -6.04 4.18 8.17
CA PRO A 162 -5.85 3.38 6.98
C PRO A 162 -4.52 2.58 7.02
N SER A 163 -4.50 1.40 6.43
CA SER A 163 -3.33 0.51 6.36
C SER A 163 -2.12 1.17 5.67
N PRO A 164 -0.87 0.76 5.93
CA PRO A 164 0.26 1.15 5.08
C PRO A 164 0.10 0.58 3.66
N THR A 165 0.84 1.09 2.68
CA THR A 165 0.87 0.51 1.32
C THR A 165 1.15 -1.00 1.39
N MET A 166 0.18 -1.83 1.00
CA MET A 166 0.37 -3.27 0.92
C MET A 166 1.26 -3.59 -0.28
N THR A 167 2.40 -4.22 -0.01
CA THR A 167 3.38 -4.67 -0.99
C THR A 167 3.20 -6.16 -1.29
N THR A 168 3.89 -6.68 -2.32
CA THR A 168 3.90 -8.13 -2.63
C THR A 168 4.36 -9.02 -1.47
N PHE A 169 5.14 -8.47 -0.55
CA PHE A 169 5.66 -9.18 0.64
C PHE A 169 4.98 -8.74 1.96
N CYS A 170 3.76 -8.18 1.89
CA CYS A 170 3.00 -7.74 3.05
C CYS A 170 2.62 -8.86 4.04
N THR A 171 2.65 -10.12 3.60
CA THR A 171 2.47 -11.29 4.47
C THR A 171 3.61 -11.48 5.48
N GLY A 172 4.79 -10.91 5.22
CA GLY A 172 5.94 -10.99 6.11
C GLY A 172 6.02 -9.79 7.06
N ILE A 173 5.86 -10.02 8.37
CA ILE A 173 6.01 -8.96 9.38
C ILE A 173 7.39 -8.28 9.35
N GLY A 174 8.43 -8.94 8.83
CA GLY A 174 9.77 -8.34 8.68
C GLY A 174 9.87 -7.25 7.60
N ASN A 175 8.86 -7.11 6.73
CA ASN A 175 8.90 -6.25 5.54
C ASN A 175 8.20 -4.89 5.73
N GLY A 176 7.56 -4.67 6.88
CA GLY A 176 6.85 -3.43 7.17
C GLY A 176 5.88 -3.55 8.35
N ARG A 177 4.96 -2.61 8.43
CA ARG A 177 3.93 -2.55 9.49
C ARG A 177 2.71 -3.38 9.10
N PHE A 178 2.87 -4.69 9.00
CA PHE A 178 1.81 -5.61 8.54
C PHE A 178 1.22 -6.49 9.64
N GLY A 179 1.66 -6.31 10.90
CA GLY A 179 1.05 -7.01 12.03
C GLY A 179 -0.41 -6.61 12.22
N HIS A 180 -1.27 -7.57 12.53
CA HIS A 180 -2.67 -7.32 12.90
C HIS A 180 -2.70 -6.42 14.16
N PRO A 181 -3.63 -5.45 14.29
CA PRO A 181 -3.64 -4.56 15.47
C PRO A 181 -3.74 -5.35 16.80
N GLU A 182 -4.63 -6.33 16.86
CA GLU A 182 -4.86 -7.14 18.09
C GLU A 182 -4.05 -8.43 18.22
N ARG A 183 -3.49 -9.02 17.15
CA ARG A 183 -2.94 -10.41 17.19
C ARG A 183 -1.46 -10.48 16.89
#